data_AF-W1DS58-F1
#
_entry.id   AF-W1DS58-F1
#
_cell.length_a   1.000
_cell.length_b   1.000
_cell.length_c   1.000
_cell.angle_alpha   90.00
_cell.angle_beta   90.00
_cell.angle_gamma   90.00
#
_symmetry.space_group_name_H-M   'P 1'
#
loop_
_entity.id
_entity.type
_entity.pdbx_description
1 polymer ?
#
loop_
_entity_poly.entity_id
_entity_poly.type
_entity_poly.pdbx_seq_one_letter_code
_entity_poly.pdbx_strand_id
1 'polypeptide(L)'
;MLGRENNLMLLEYAGERMLSHIVAEHGDYQATEIAAELMAKLYAASEEPLPSALLPIRDRFAALFQRARDDQTQVVKLTTSTRRL
;
A
#
# COMPACT_ATOMS: atom_id res chain seq x y z
N MET A 1 5.63 20.11 0.68
CA MET A 1 4.23 20.41 1.07
C MET A 1 4.20 21.77 1.73
N LEU A 2 3.34 22.69 1.28
CA LEU A 2 3.39 24.10 1.69
C LEU A 2 2.39 24.44 2.81
N GLY A 3 1.35 23.62 3.02
CA GLY A 3 0.40 23.82 4.11
C GLY A 3 -0.72 22.77 4.14
N ARG A 4 -1.43 22.67 5.26
CA ARG A 4 -2.62 21.83 5.43
C ARG A 4 -3.66 22.51 6.30
N GLU A 5 -4.91 22.45 5.88
CA GLU A 5 -6.06 22.81 6.71
C GLU A 5 -7.19 21.79 6.51
N ASN A 6 -7.54 21.02 7.53
CA ASN A 6 -8.51 19.91 7.45
C ASN A 6 -8.17 18.92 6.31
N ASN A 7 -9.01 18.92 5.26
CA ASN A 7 -8.88 18.11 4.05
C ASN A 7 -8.28 18.89 2.87
N LEU A 8 -7.86 20.13 3.07
CA LEU A 8 -7.15 20.94 2.08
C LEU A 8 -5.64 20.75 2.26
N MET A 9 -4.95 20.47 1.15
CA MET A 9 -3.49 20.41 1.08
C MET A 9 -3.01 21.44 0.07
N LEU A 10 -2.12 22.33 0.51
CA LEU A 10 -1.41 23.24 -0.37
C LEU A 10 -0.13 22.55 -0.84
N LEU A 11 -0.06 22.32 -2.14
CA LEU A 11 1.08 21.69 -2.81
C LEU A 11 1.90 22.75 -3.53
N GLU A 12 3.19 22.45 -3.68
CA GLU A 12 4.08 23.25 -4.49
C GLU A 12 3.74 23.08 -5.98
N TYR A 13 3.89 24.15 -6.76
CA TYR A 13 3.71 24.09 -8.20
C TYR A 13 4.90 23.39 -8.86
N ALA A 14 4.65 22.28 -9.56
CA ALA A 14 5.69 21.45 -10.18
C ALA A 14 6.25 22.01 -11.52
N GLY A 15 5.82 23.21 -11.92
CA GLY A 15 6.24 23.84 -13.17
C GLY A 15 5.36 23.47 -14.38
N GLU A 16 5.66 24.12 -15.51
CA GLU A 16 4.84 24.06 -16.75
C GLU A 16 5.16 22.84 -17.63
N ARG A 17 6.34 22.23 -17.48
CA ARG A 17 6.81 21.19 -18.40
C ARG A 17 6.38 19.80 -17.93
N MET A 18 5.46 19.20 -18.68
CA MET A 18 4.99 17.83 -18.44
C MET A 18 5.80 16.79 -19.22
N LEU A 19 5.78 15.54 -18.74
CA LEU A 19 6.39 14.41 -19.44
C LEU A 19 5.73 14.18 -20.82
N SER A 20 4.45 14.48 -20.97
CA SER A 20 3.74 14.44 -22.25
C SER A 20 4.30 15.42 -23.29
N HIS A 21 4.83 16.57 -22.88
CA HIS A 21 5.51 17.49 -23.78
C HIS A 21 6.81 16.87 -24.31
N ILE A 22 7.52 16.10 -23.49
CA ILE A 22 8.74 15.38 -23.91
C ILE A 22 8.40 14.30 -24.94
N VAL A 23 7.31 13.55 -24.72
CA VAL A 23 6.80 12.59 -25.71
C VAL A 23 6.51 13.27 -27.05
N ALA A 24 5.82 14.41 -27.02
CA ALA A 24 5.46 15.13 -28.24
C ALA A 24 6.69 15.71 -28.98
N GLU A 25 7.69 16.19 -28.25
CA GLU A 25 8.88 16.84 -28.83
C GLU A 25 9.99 15.85 -29.24
N HIS A 26 10.19 14.79 -28.46
CA HIS A 26 11.37 13.91 -28.55
C HIS A 26 11.01 12.42 -28.68
N GLY A 27 9.73 12.08 -28.70
CA GLY A 27 9.25 10.71 -28.78
C GLY A 27 9.34 9.94 -27.46
N ASP A 28 8.88 8.69 -27.52
CA ASP A 28 8.67 7.87 -26.32
C ASP A 28 9.95 7.44 -25.62
N TYR A 29 11.05 7.28 -26.36
CA TYR A 29 12.29 6.75 -25.79
C TYR A 29 12.82 7.62 -24.65
N GLN A 30 12.92 8.93 -24.88
CA GLN A 30 13.42 9.86 -23.87
C GLN A 30 12.48 9.99 -22.66
N ALA A 31 11.17 10.02 -22.91
CA ALA A 31 10.19 10.03 -21.83
C ALA A 31 10.24 8.74 -20.99
N THR A 32 10.50 7.60 -21.65
CA THR A 32 10.63 6.30 -20.99
C THR A 32 11.88 6.24 -20.12
N GLU A 33 13.02 6.77 -20.56
CA GLU A 33 14.24 6.83 -19.73
C GLU A 33 14.00 7.64 -18.45
N ILE A 34 13.34 8.80 -18.55
CA ILE A 34 12.99 9.64 -17.39
C ILE A 34 12.07 8.87 -16.44
N ALA A 35 11.02 8.22 -16.97
CA ALA A 35 10.08 7.45 -16.16
C ALA A 35 10.78 6.26 -15.48
N ALA A 36 11.66 5.55 -16.19
CA ALA A 36 12.40 4.42 -15.66
C ALA A 36 13.34 4.86 -14.53
N GLU A 37 14.06 5.97 -14.70
CA GLU A 37 14.93 6.53 -13.65
C GLU A 37 14.12 6.91 -12.41
N LEU A 38 12.96 7.57 -12.58
CA LEU A 38 12.08 7.92 -11.48
C LEU A 38 11.57 6.66 -10.75
N MET A 39 11.15 5.64 -11.48
CA MET A 39 10.69 4.38 -10.88
C MET A 39 11.82 3.69 -10.11
N ALA A 40 13.04 3.65 -10.66
CA ALA A 40 14.19 3.10 -9.96
C ALA A 40 14.43 3.80 -8.60
N LYS A 41 14.28 5.13 -8.55
CA LYS A 41 14.36 5.89 -7.30
C LYS A 41 13.20 5.60 -6.34
N LEU A 42 11.97 5.48 -6.85
CA LEU A 42 10.79 5.18 -6.03
C LEU A 42 10.80 3.77 -5.44
N TYR A 43 11.38 2.80 -6.16
CA TYR A 43 11.50 1.41 -5.69
C TYR A 43 12.77 1.15 -4.88
N ALA A 44 13.67 2.14 -4.76
CA ALA A 44 14.80 2.02 -3.87
C ALA A 44 14.32 1.81 -2.43
N ALA A 45 15.09 1.03 -1.66
CA ALA A 45 14.78 0.83 -0.24
C ALA A 45 14.73 2.18 0.47
N SER A 46 13.67 2.41 1.24
CA SER A 46 13.54 3.60 2.08
C SER A 46 14.69 3.66 3.09
N GLU A 47 15.41 4.78 3.13
CA GLU A 47 16.39 5.07 4.18
C GLU A 47 15.70 5.39 5.52
N GLU A 48 14.45 5.87 5.47
CA GLU A 48 13.66 6.09 6.68
C GLU A 48 13.20 4.75 7.28
N PRO A 49 13.35 4.57 8.60
CA PRO A 49 12.87 3.38 9.26
C PRO A 49 11.35 3.30 9.14
N LEU A 50 10.84 2.07 9.04
CA LEU A 50 9.41 1.83 9.05
C LEU A 50 8.78 2.45 10.33
N PRO A 51 7.67 3.18 10.20
CA PRO A 51 7.01 3.76 11.36
C PRO A 51 6.70 2.69 12.40
N SER A 52 7.05 2.93 13.67
CA SER A 52 6.82 1.99 14.78
C SER A 52 5.34 1.69 15.03
N ALA A 53 4.44 2.55 14.54
CA ALA A 53 2.99 2.34 14.57
C ALA A 53 2.49 1.30 13.56
N LEU A 54 3.34 0.83 12.62
CA LEU A 54 2.98 -0.26 11.73
C LEU A 54 2.97 -1.58 12.51
N LEU A 55 1.76 -2.06 12.77
CA LEU A 55 1.55 -3.39 13.32
C LEU A 55 1.33 -4.39 12.17
N PRO A 56 1.98 -5.57 12.21
CA PRO A 56 1.63 -6.68 11.31
C PRO A 56 0.12 -6.95 11.31
N ILE A 57 -0.42 -7.36 10.16
CA ILE A 57 -1.87 -7.63 9.99
C ILE A 57 -2.38 -8.59 11.07
N ARG A 58 -1.59 -9.62 11.40
CA ARG A 58 -1.91 -10.60 12.45
C ARG A 58 -2.12 -9.95 13.80
N ASP A 59 -1.28 -8.97 14.14
CA ASP A 59 -1.31 -8.29 15.43
C ASP A 59 -2.44 -7.27 15.47
N ARG A 60 -2.59 -6.47 14.40
CA ARG A 60 -3.67 -5.48 14.29
C ARG A 60 -5.07 -6.08 14.39
N PHE A 61 -5.25 -7.29 13.88
CA PHE A 61 -6.55 -7.97 13.83
C PHE A 61 -6.59 -9.26 14.66
N ALA A 62 -5.78 -9.36 15.71
CA ALA A 62 -5.65 -10.57 16.52
C ALA A 62 -7.00 -11.12 17.01
N ALA A 63 -7.92 -10.24 17.44
CA ALA A 63 -9.25 -10.64 17.88
C ALA A 63 -10.11 -11.30 16.78
N LEU A 64 -10.03 -10.80 15.54
CA LEU A 64 -10.74 -11.39 14.40
C LEU A 64 -10.19 -12.78 14.05
N PHE A 65 -8.86 -12.94 14.08
CA PHE A 65 -8.22 -14.23 13.85
C PHE A 65 -8.45 -15.24 14.98
N GLN A 66 -8.59 -14.79 16.23
CA GLN A 66 -8.99 -15.67 17.33
C GLN A 66 -10.42 -16.15 17.15
N ARG A 67 -11.37 -15.23 16.91
CA ARG A 67 -12.76 -15.59 16.67
C ARG A 67 -12.92 -16.57 15.51
N ALA A 68 -12.24 -16.36 14.39
CA ALA A 68 -12.29 -17.27 13.25
C ALA A 68 -11.81 -18.69 13.61
N ARG A 69 -10.78 -18.82 14.46
CA ARG A 69 -10.33 -20.12 14.95
C ARG A 69 -11.37 -20.77 15.85
N ASP A 70 -11.95 -20.02 16.78
CA ASP A 70 -12.98 -20.52 17.68
C ASP A 70 -14.18 -21.05 16.89
N ASP A 71 -14.67 -20.27 15.92
CA ASP A 71 -15.76 -20.65 15.03
C ASP A 71 -15.43 -21.93 14.26
N GLN A 72 -14.21 -22.04 13.71
CA GLN A 72 -13.77 -23.25 13.00
C GLN A 72 -13.70 -24.47 13.91
N THR A 73 -13.25 -24.30 15.15
CA THR A 73 -13.18 -25.37 16.16
C THR A 73 -14.57 -25.83 16.60
N GLN A 74 -15.54 -24.91 16.67
CA GLN A 74 -16.94 -25.24 16.96
C GLN A 74 -17.58 -26.06 15.85
N VAL A 75 -17.36 -25.69 14.58
CA VAL A 75 -17.85 -26.44 13.41
C VAL A 75 -17.30 -27.89 13.39
N VAL A 76 -16.02 -28.08 13.73
CA VAL A 76 -15.40 -29.42 13.80
C VAL A 76 -16.00 -30.26 14.94
N LYS A 77 -16.30 -29.67 16.09
CA LYS A 77 -16.94 -30.39 17.22
C LYS A 77 -18.35 -30.87 16.89
N LEU A 78 -19.15 -30.03 16.22
CA LEU A 78 -20.53 -30.36 15.81
C LEU A 78 -20.57 -31.51 14.79
N THR A 79 -19.65 -31.52 13.83
CA THR A 79 -19.57 -32.57 12.81
C THR A 79 -19.07 -33.91 13.37
N THR A 80 -18.19 -33.88 14.37
CA THR A 80 -17.67 -35.11 15.02
C THR A 80 -18.67 -35.72 16.00
N SER A 81 -19.51 -34.90 16.66
CA SER A 81 -20.54 -35.38 17.59
C SER A 81 -21.74 -36.01 16.86
N THR A 82 -22.06 -35.54 15.65
CA THR A 82 -23.19 -36.05 14.85
C THR A 82 -22.88 -37.41 14.19
N ARG A 83 -21.59 -37.78 14.09
CA ARG A 83 -21.13 -39.05 13.48
C ARG A 83 -21.00 -40.21 14.48
N ARG A 84 -21.32 -39.99 15.76
CA ARG A 84 -21.28 -41.00 16.85
C ARG A 84 -22.67 -41.46 17.33
N LEU A 85 -23.71 -41.24 16.53
CA LEU A 85 -25.05 -41.82 16.69
C LEU A 85 -25.34 -42.70 15.48
#